data_AF-A0A2X2LIA0-F1
#
_entry.id   AF-A0A2X2LIA0-F1
#
_cell.length_a   1.000
_cell.length_b   1.000
_cell.length_c   1.000
_cell.angle_alpha   90.00
_cell.angle_beta   90.00
_cell.angle_gamma   90.00
#
_symmetry.space_group_name_H-M   'P 1'
#
loop_
_entity.id
_entity.type
_entity.pdbx_description
1 polymer ?
#
loop_
_entity_poly.entity_id
_entity_poly.type
_entity_poly.pdbx_seq_one_letter_code
_entity_poly.pdbx_strand_id
1 'polypeptide(L)' 'MNLIDDLTVYWHNGGTAGSSSYLALSPDKKSGVIILSNSAISADDKGKAILDYILRKK' A
#
# COMPACT_ATOMS: atom_id res chain seq x y z
N MET A 1 -5.12 -1.54 10.71
CA MET A 1 -5.07 -0.11 11.06
C MET A 1 -3.68 0.16 11.59
N ASN A 2 -2.87 0.91 10.85
CA ASN A 2 -1.53 1.30 11.29
C ASN A 2 -1.45 2.84 11.32
N LEU A 3 -0.62 3.36 12.22
CA LEU A 3 -0.27 4.78 12.26
C LEU A 3 1.09 4.94 11.57
N ILE A 4 1.15 5.75 10.52
CA ILE A 4 2.40 6.19 9.89
C ILE A 4 2.45 7.70 10.07
N ASP A 5 3.40 8.21 10.86
CA ASP A 5 3.51 9.66 11.15
C ASP A 5 2.17 10.27 11.59
N ASP A 6 1.47 9.59 12.52
CA ASP A 6 0.11 9.90 13.02
C ASP A 6 -1.03 9.81 12.00
N LEU A 7 -0.74 9.42 10.76
CA LEU A 7 -1.77 9.20 9.73
C LEU A 7 -2.38 7.81 9.86
N THR A 8 -3.70 7.77 9.80
CA THR A 8 -4.48 6.56 9.66
C THR A 8 -4.19 5.91 8.32
N VAL A 9 -3.73 4.65 8.37
CA VAL A 9 -3.58 3.81 7.18
C VAL A 9 -4.34 2.49 7.35
N TYR A 10 -5.29 2.28 6.45
CA TYR A 10 -5.93 0.97 6.24
C TYR A 10 -5.18 0.27 5.11
N TRP A 11 -4.72 -0.96 5.35
CA TRP A 11 -4.03 -1.71 4.32
C TRP A 11 -4.35 -3.20 4.41
N HIS A 12 -4.23 -3.87 3.27
CA HIS A 12 -4.35 -5.31 3.13
C HIS A 12 -3.58 -5.74 1.87
N ASN A 13 -3.01 -6.94 1.87
CA ASN A 13 -2.38 -7.54 0.70
C ASN A 13 -3.14 -8.80 0.26
N GLY A 14 -2.84 -9.32 -0.92
CA GLY A 14 -3.43 -10.55 -1.42
C GLY A 14 -2.38 -11.40 -2.12
N GLY A 15 -2.50 -12.72 -2.01
CA GLY A 15 -1.54 -13.64 -2.59
C GLY A 15 -2.21 -14.92 -3.07
N THR A 16 -1.82 -15.35 -4.27
CA THR A 16 -2.03 -16.70 -4.78
C THR A 16 -0.66 -17.26 -5.19
N ALA A 17 -0.61 -18.52 -5.64
CA ALA A 17 0.65 -19.11 -6.12
C ALA A 17 1.25 -18.41 -7.36
N GLY A 18 0.48 -17.56 -8.06
CA GLY A 18 0.92 -16.87 -9.28
C GLY A 18 0.77 -15.36 -9.26
N SER A 19 0.16 -14.78 -8.22
CA SER A 19 -0.16 -13.35 -8.18
C SER A 19 0.02 -12.77 -6.78
N SER A 20 0.31 -11.47 -6.72
CA SER A 20 0.35 -10.71 -5.48
C SER A 20 -0.34 -9.36 -5.67
N SER A 21 -0.89 -8.81 -4.59
CA SER A 21 -1.52 -7.50 -4.59
C SER A 21 -1.29 -6.76 -3.29
N TYR A 22 -1.41 -5.45 -3.36
CA TYR A 22 -1.31 -4.55 -2.21
C TYR A 22 -2.37 -3.44 -2.34
N LEU A 23 -3.07 -3.14 -1.25
CA LEU A 23 -3.98 -2.01 -1.11
C LEU A 23 -3.61 -1.24 0.15
N ALA A 24 -3.49 0.08 0.04
CA ALA A 24 -3.47 0.97 1.19
C ALA A 24 -4.26 2.25 0.95
N LEU A 25 -4.94 2.73 1.97
CA LEU A 25 -5.75 3.93 1.98
C LEU A 25 -5.35 4.79 3.19
N SER A 26 -5.10 6.08 2.95
CA SER A 26 -4.94 7.10 3.99
C SER A 26 -6.07 8.14 3.86
N PRO A 27 -7.11 8.06 4.73
CA PRO A 27 -8.21 9.01 4.71
C PRO A 27 -7.76 10.44 5.00
N ASP A 28 -6.81 10.61 5.93
CA ASP A 28 -6.30 11.92 6.36
C ASP A 28 -5.68 12.70 5.19
N LYS A 29 -4.99 11.98 4.29
CA LYS A 29 -4.38 12.54 3.07
C LYS A 29 -5.25 12.39 1.82
N LYS A 30 -6.46 11.82 1.95
CA LYS A 30 -7.36 11.49 0.83
C LYS A 30 -6.63 10.78 -0.33
N SER A 31 -5.74 9.86 0.03
CA SER A 31 -4.80 9.24 -0.89
C SER A 31 -4.80 7.72 -0.70
N GLY A 32 -4.43 6.98 -1.75
CA GLY A 32 -4.37 5.52 -1.71
C GLY A 32 -3.47 4.95 -2.79
N VAL A 33 -3.03 3.72 -2.57
CA VAL A 33 -2.17 2.96 -3.48
C VAL A 33 -2.79 1.58 -3.68
N ILE A 34 -2.88 1.17 -4.95
CA ILE A 34 -3.30 -0.18 -5.35
C ILE A 34 -2.23 -0.73 -6.29
N ILE A 35 -1.74 -1.93 -6.00
CA ILE A 35 -0.84 -2.68 -6.87
C ILE A 35 -1.45 -4.04 -7.15
N LEU A 36 -1.49 -4.41 -8.42
CA LEU A 36 -1.84 -5.74 -8.91
C LEU A 36 -0.66 -6.30 -9.69
N SER A 37 -0.27 -7.54 -9.39
CA SER A 37 0.87 -8.22 -10.00
C SER A 37 0.47 -9.63 -10.42
N ASN A 38 0.83 -10.03 -11.63
CA ASN A 38 0.72 -11.40 -12.13
C ASN A 38 1.96 -12.24 -11.79
N SER A 39 2.60 -11.94 -10.65
CA SER A 39 3.74 -12.67 -10.12
C SER A 39 3.53 -12.97 -8.65
N ALA A 40 4.01 -14.13 -8.20
CA ALA A 40 4.06 -14.51 -6.79
C ALA A 40 5.02 -13.64 -5.96
N ILE A 41 5.88 -12.83 -6.61
CA ILE A 41 6.75 -11.88 -5.93
C ILE A 41 5.88 -10.84 -5.22
N SER A 42 6.08 -10.66 -3.91
CA SER A 42 5.29 -9.75 -3.08
C SER A 42 5.32 -8.30 -3.61
N ALA A 43 4.15 -7.66 -3.61
CA ALA A 43 3.97 -6.26 -3.97
C ALA A 43 4.16 -5.31 -2.77
N ASP A 44 4.27 -5.83 -1.54
CA ASP A 44 4.15 -5.05 -0.31
C ASP A 44 5.19 -3.94 -0.18
N ASP A 45 6.47 -4.25 -0.42
CA ASP A 45 7.55 -3.28 -0.24
C ASP A 45 7.45 -2.13 -1.25
N LYS A 46 7.08 -2.44 -2.49
CA LYS A 46 6.81 -1.42 -3.51
C LYS A 46 5.57 -0.58 -3.12
N GLY A 47 4.52 -1.23 -2.62
CA GLY A 47 3.30 -0.58 -2.16
C GLY A 47 3.55 0.41 -1.02
N LYS A 48 4.30 -0.02 0.00
CA LYS A 48 4.71 0.82 1.14
C LYS A 48 5.57 1.99 0.69
N ALA A 49 6.55 1.76 -0.18
CA ALA A 49 7.42 2.82 -0.69
C ALA A 49 6.66 3.89 -1.49
N ILE A 50 5.72 3.48 -2.35
CA ILE A 50 4.88 4.41 -3.11
C ILE A 50 3.94 5.18 -2.18
N LEU A 51 3.33 4.51 -1.20
CA LEU A 51 2.47 5.16 -0.23
C LEU A 51 3.26 6.21 0.56
N ASP A 52 4.41 5.85 1.12
CA ASP A 52 5.27 6.77 1.88
C ASP A 52 5.67 8.00 1.03
N TYR A 53 6.06 7.78 -0.23
CA TYR A 53 6.35 8.86 -1.17
C TYR A 53 5.15 9.81 -1.37
N ILE A 54 3.93 9.27 -1.54
CA ILE A 54 2.71 10.07 -1.71
C ILE A 54 2.39 10.86 -0.44
N LEU A 55 2.49 10.24 0.74
CA LEU A 55 2.13 10.89 2.01
C LEU A 55 3.10 12.01 2.41
N ARG A 56 4.37 11.92 1.99
CA ARG A 56 5.41 12.93 2.23
C ARG A 56 5.45 14.05 1.21
N LYS A 57 4.80 13.90 0.05
CA LYS A 57 4.76 14.95 -0.98
C LYS A 57 3.90 16.11 -0.45
N LYS A 58 4.51 17.29 -0.29
CA LYS A 58 3.81 18.54 0.07
C LYS A 58 3.02 19.09 -1.11
#